data_AF-A0A2Z3I330-F1
#
_entry.id   AF-A0A2Z3I330-F1
#
_cell.length_a   1.000
_cell.length_b   1.000
_cell.length_c   1.000
_cell.angle_alpha   90.00
_cell.angle_beta   90.00
_cell.angle_gamma   90.00
#
_symmetry.space_group_name_H-M   'P 1'
#
loop_
_entity.id
_entity.type
_entity.pdbx_description
1 polymer ?
#
loop_
_entity_poly.entity_id
_entity_poly.type
_entity_poly.pdbx_seq_one_letter_code
_entity_poly.pdbx_strand_id
1 'polypeptide(L)'
;MDTSRFIEFIGNHYILCGIFLVLLILLAITEVRRGGRSIGSAQLTSLINSEQAIIVDIRSSKDFGAGHITDSLNIPLEKIATRMVELNKFKENKVIVVVDAQGQHCGTVCRDLKKAGFNVAKLGGGTATWKADGLPLVKKKAKA
;
A
#
# COMPACT_ATOMS: atom_id res chain seq x y z
N MET A 1 -2.00 36.48 17.39
CA MET A 1 -0.73 35.72 17.50
C MET A 1 0.35 36.65 17.00
N ASP A 2 1.20 37.18 17.89
CA ASP A 2 2.21 38.17 17.53
C ASP A 2 3.32 37.53 16.68
N THR A 3 3.36 37.88 15.40
CA THR A 3 4.33 37.35 14.42
C THR A 3 5.76 37.75 14.74
N SER A 4 5.96 38.86 15.45
CA SER A 4 7.26 39.35 15.94
C SER A 4 7.94 38.38 16.91
N ARG A 5 7.19 37.82 17.86
CA ARG A 5 7.69 36.84 18.84
C ARG A 5 8.15 35.53 18.18
N PHE A 6 7.46 35.14 17.11
CA PHE A 6 7.80 33.95 16.34
C PHE A 6 9.11 34.12 15.54
N ILE A 7 9.30 35.28 14.90
CA ILE A 7 10.54 35.59 14.17
C ILE A 7 11.74 35.69 15.11
N GLU A 8 11.57 36.33 16.27
CA GLU A 8 12.59 36.45 17.31
C GLU A 8 13.01 35.06 17.85
N PHE A 9 12.04 34.17 18.03
CA PHE A 9 12.30 32.78 18.42
C PHE A 9 13.12 32.01 17.40
N ILE A 10 12.81 32.12 16.10
CA ILE A 10 13.57 31.47 15.01
C ILE A 10 15.02 31.98 14.98
N GLY A 11 15.21 33.30 15.11
CA GLY A 11 16.54 33.91 15.15
C GLY A 11 17.36 33.46 16.35
N ASN A 12 16.76 33.43 17.54
CA ASN A 12 17.45 33.05 18.77
C ASN A 12 17.70 31.53 18.89
N HIS A 13 16.91 30.70 18.22
CA HIS A 13 16.98 29.23 18.29
C HIS A 13 17.20 28.57 16.91
N TYR A 14 18.02 29.18 16.06
CA TYR A 14 18.29 28.67 14.70
C TYR A 14 18.85 27.24 14.68
N ILE A 15 19.60 26.83 15.72
CA ILE A 15 20.09 25.44 15.87
C ILE A 15 18.93 24.46 16.05
N LEU A 16 17.97 24.79 16.93
CA LEU A 16 16.79 23.94 17.15
C LEU A 16 15.90 23.88 15.90
N CYS A 17 15.69 25.00 15.22
CA CYS A 17 14.96 25.04 13.96
C CYS A 17 15.67 24.21 12.86
N GLY A 18 17.00 24.27 12.80
CA GLY A 18 17.80 23.48 11.87
C GLY A 18 17.70 21.98 12.13
N ILE A 19 17.86 21.55 13.39
CA ILE A 19 17.68 20.15 13.79
C ILE A 19 16.26 19.68 13.47
N PHE A 20 15.25 20.48 13.79
CA PHE A 20 13.86 20.16 13.49
C PHE A 20 13.61 19.99 11.99
N LEU A 21 14.17 20.87 11.15
CA LEU A 21 14.08 20.76 9.69
C LEU A 21 14.76 19.49 9.17
N VAL A 22 15.96 19.17 9.68
CA VAL A 22 16.68 17.94 9.32
C VAL A 22 15.88 16.69 9.73
N LEU A 23 15.32 16.68 10.94
CA LEU A 23 14.47 15.59 11.40
C LEU A 23 13.20 15.45 10.55
N LEU A 24 12.57 16.56 10.16
CA LEU A 24 11.42 16.55 9.24
C LEU A 24 11.80 16.00 7.86
N ILE A 25 12.94 16.40 7.31
CA ILE A 25 13.43 15.89 6.02
C ILE A 25 13.74 14.39 6.13
N LEU A 26 14.43 13.95 7.18
CA LEU A 26 14.74 12.53 7.40
C LEU A 26 13.46 11.71 7.59
N LEU A 27 12.49 12.21 8.34
CA LEU A 27 11.18 11.58 8.50
C LEU A 27 10.46 11.47 7.16
N ALA A 28 10.40 12.56 6.39
CA ALA A 28 9.76 12.57 5.07
C ALA A 28 10.42 11.58 4.10
N ILE A 29 11.75 11.53 4.05
CA ILE A 29 12.49 10.55 3.23
C ILE A 29 12.16 9.12 3.70
N THR A 30 12.11 8.90 5.00
CA THR A 30 11.83 7.59 5.57
C THR A 30 10.42 7.14 5.20
N GLU A 31 9.41 8.00 5.35
CA GLU A 31 8.03 7.69 4.98
C GLU A 31 7.84 7.47 3.47
N VAL A 32 8.48 8.29 2.62
CA VAL A 32 8.44 8.11 1.16
C VAL A 32 9.08 6.80 0.73
N ARG A 33 10.21 6.41 1.35
CA ARG A 33 10.91 5.14 1.05
C ARG A 33 10.20 3.92 1.65
N ARG A 34 9.32 4.09 2.62
CA ARG A 34 8.64 3.00 3.33
C ARG A 34 7.52 2.36 2.51
N GLY A 35 6.97 3.05 1.51
CA GLY A 35 5.94 2.54 0.61
C GLY A 35 6.53 1.84 -0.61
N GLY A 36 6.17 0.58 -0.85
CA GLY A 36 6.40 -0.06 -2.16
C GLY A 36 5.80 0.76 -3.31
N ARG A 37 6.20 0.45 -4.56
CA ARG A 37 5.73 1.14 -5.78
C ARG A 37 4.20 1.28 -5.74
N SER A 38 3.70 2.50 -5.66
CA SER A 38 2.26 2.76 -5.67
C SER A 38 1.77 2.85 -7.11
N ILE A 39 0.74 2.10 -7.46
CA ILE A 39 0.11 2.11 -8.78
C ILE A 39 -1.35 2.57 -8.66
N GLY A 40 -1.87 3.22 -9.70
CA GLY A 40 -3.26 3.60 -9.80
C GLY A 40 -4.15 2.47 -10.30
N SER A 41 -5.47 2.68 -10.23
CA SER A 41 -6.50 1.74 -10.71
C SER A 41 -6.42 1.44 -12.21
N ALA A 42 -6.17 2.45 -13.04
CA ALA A 42 -5.97 2.29 -14.48
C ALA A 42 -4.76 1.39 -14.81
N GLN A 43 -3.64 1.60 -14.11
CA GLN A 43 -2.45 0.78 -14.28
C GLN A 43 -2.68 -0.65 -13.79
N LEU A 44 -3.35 -0.82 -12.65
CA LEU A 44 -3.73 -2.15 -12.16
C LEU A 44 -4.62 -2.88 -13.18
N THR A 45 -5.61 -2.21 -13.76
CA THR A 45 -6.48 -2.78 -14.80
C THR A 45 -5.68 -3.22 -16.02
N SER A 46 -4.71 -2.42 -16.47
CA SER A 46 -3.82 -2.80 -17.56
C SER A 46 -3.01 -4.06 -17.23
N LEU A 47 -2.53 -4.22 -16.00
CA LEU A 47 -1.78 -5.40 -15.56
C LEU A 47 -2.65 -6.65 -15.39
N ILE A 48 -3.92 -6.46 -15.01
CA ILE A 48 -4.91 -7.55 -14.96
C ILE A 48 -5.16 -8.05 -16.38
N ASN A 49 -5.42 -7.14 -17.32
CA ASN A 49 -5.72 -7.47 -18.71
C ASN A 49 -4.56 -8.15 -19.44
N SER A 50 -3.31 -7.86 -19.07
CA SER A 50 -2.13 -8.54 -19.60
C SER A 50 -1.75 -9.81 -18.83
N GLU A 51 -2.54 -10.20 -17.82
CA GLU A 51 -2.29 -11.31 -16.89
C GLU A 51 -0.94 -11.23 -16.14
N GLN A 52 -0.32 -10.06 -16.10
CA GLN A 52 1.00 -9.80 -15.50
C GLN A 52 0.95 -9.47 -14.01
N ALA A 53 -0.24 -9.36 -13.42
CA ALA A 53 -0.40 -9.13 -11.99
C ALA A 53 -1.14 -10.26 -11.28
N ILE A 54 -0.80 -10.42 -10.00
CA ILE A 54 -1.63 -11.14 -9.02
C ILE A 54 -1.99 -10.16 -7.90
N ILE A 55 -3.27 -10.11 -7.56
CA ILE A 55 -3.76 -9.19 -6.54
C ILE A 55 -3.82 -9.94 -5.22
N VAL A 56 -3.22 -9.38 -4.18
CA VAL A 56 -3.27 -9.92 -2.82
C VAL A 56 -4.04 -8.94 -1.94
N ASP A 57 -5.25 -9.34 -1.57
CA ASP A 57 -6.11 -8.55 -0.68
C ASP A 57 -5.82 -8.95 0.77
N ILE A 58 -5.31 -7.98 1.54
CA ILE A 58 -4.88 -8.18 2.93
C ILE A 58 -5.95 -7.83 3.96
N ARG A 59 -7.17 -7.50 3.52
CA ARG A 59 -8.30 -7.26 4.42
C ARG A 59 -8.79 -8.57 5.04
N SER A 60 -9.67 -8.43 6.04
CA SER A 60 -10.32 -9.57 6.67
C SER A 60 -11.13 -10.38 5.64
N SER A 61 -11.32 -11.68 5.89
CA SER A 61 -12.15 -12.53 5.02
C SER A 61 -13.58 -12.02 4.90
N LYS A 62 -14.08 -11.32 5.93
CA LYS A 62 -15.42 -10.71 5.95
C LYS A 62 -15.49 -9.57 4.93
N ASP A 63 -14.53 -8.64 4.96
CA ASP A 63 -14.50 -7.50 4.04
C ASP A 63 -14.26 -7.96 2.60
N PHE A 64 -13.38 -8.95 2.43
CA PHE A 64 -13.16 -9.59 1.14
C PHE A 64 -14.44 -10.22 0.58
N GLY A 65 -15.19 -10.94 1.42
CA GLY A 65 -16.48 -11.52 1.04
C GLY A 65 -17.54 -10.49 0.65
N ALA A 66 -17.54 -9.32 1.31
CA ALA A 66 -18.45 -8.22 1.02
C ALA A 66 -18.19 -7.54 -0.34
N GLY A 67 -16.98 -7.67 -0.88
CA GLY A 67 -16.60 -7.21 -2.21
C GLY A 67 -15.07 -7.09 -2.36
N HIS A 68 -14.52 -7.72 -3.39
CA HIS A 68 -13.08 -7.73 -3.71
C HIS A 68 -12.84 -7.57 -5.22
N ILE A 69 -11.62 -7.22 -5.60
CA ILE A 69 -11.24 -7.12 -7.01
C ILE A 69 -11.22 -8.53 -7.61
N THR A 70 -11.68 -8.69 -8.86
CA THR A 70 -11.68 -9.99 -9.55
C THR A 70 -10.31 -10.67 -9.51
N ASP A 71 -10.29 -11.99 -9.36
CA ASP A 71 -9.08 -12.84 -9.28
C ASP A 71 -8.08 -12.47 -8.17
N SER A 72 -8.50 -11.67 -7.20
CA SER A 72 -7.69 -11.39 -6.02
C SER A 72 -7.65 -12.57 -5.05
N LEU A 73 -6.48 -12.79 -4.46
CA LEU A 73 -6.23 -13.78 -3.43
C LEU A 73 -6.37 -13.11 -2.06
N ASN A 74 -7.28 -13.61 -1.21
CA ASN A 74 -7.37 -13.14 0.16
C ASN A 74 -6.30 -13.79 1.05
N ILE A 75 -5.34 -12.98 1.49
CA ILE A 75 -4.38 -13.32 2.53
C ILE A 75 -4.44 -12.22 3.59
N PRO A 76 -5.27 -12.38 4.64
CA PRO A 76 -5.39 -11.38 5.69
C PRO A 76 -4.02 -10.98 6.25
N LEU A 77 -3.86 -9.70 6.61
CA LEU A 77 -2.60 -9.12 7.08
C LEU A 77 -1.87 -9.99 8.13
N GLU A 78 -2.61 -10.50 9.11
CA GLU A 78 -2.10 -11.36 10.19
C GLU A 78 -1.50 -12.69 9.69
N LYS A 79 -1.95 -13.17 8.52
CA LYS A 79 -1.54 -14.43 7.91
C LYS A 79 -0.51 -14.27 6.81
N ILE A 80 -0.15 -13.03 6.45
CA ILE A 80 0.83 -12.77 5.37
C ILE A 80 2.17 -13.44 5.67
N ALA A 81 2.68 -13.32 6.89
CA ALA A 81 3.98 -13.88 7.26
C ALA A 81 4.05 -15.41 7.07
N THR A 82 2.96 -16.13 7.37
CA THR A 82 2.90 -17.59 7.26
C THR A 82 2.49 -18.07 5.87
N ARG A 83 1.67 -17.31 5.15
CA ARG A 83 1.13 -17.67 3.83
C ARG A 83 1.86 -17.05 2.64
N MET A 84 2.91 -16.25 2.88
CA MET A 84 3.75 -15.69 1.81
C MET A 84 4.33 -16.77 0.88
N VAL A 85 4.55 -17.99 1.39
CA VAL A 85 5.02 -19.14 0.61
C VAL A 85 4.08 -19.46 -0.57
N GLU A 86 2.78 -19.21 -0.44
CA GLU A 86 1.80 -19.41 -1.52
C GLU A 86 2.06 -18.50 -2.74
N LEU A 87 2.78 -17.40 -2.52
CA LEU A 87 3.10 -16.41 -3.54
C LEU A 87 4.39 -16.78 -4.31
N ASN A 88 5.20 -17.73 -3.82
CA ASN A 88 6.48 -18.11 -4.44
C ASN A 88 6.36 -18.48 -5.92
N LYS A 89 5.25 -19.11 -6.33
CA LYS A 89 4.96 -19.47 -7.73
C LYS A 89 4.84 -18.27 -8.67
N PHE A 90 4.62 -17.07 -8.15
CA PHE A 90 4.46 -15.84 -8.93
C PHE A 90 5.73 -14.99 -8.97
N LYS A 91 6.78 -15.40 -8.26
CA LYS A 91 7.98 -14.60 -8.00
C LYS A 91 8.69 -14.12 -9.27
N GLU A 92 8.72 -14.95 -10.31
CA GLU A 92 9.47 -14.68 -11.55
C GLU A 92 8.59 -14.06 -12.64
N ASN A 93 7.27 -14.32 -12.62
CA ASN A 93 6.41 -14.10 -13.79
C ASN A 93 5.38 -12.98 -13.60
N LYS A 94 5.07 -12.60 -12.35
CA LYS A 94 3.99 -11.63 -12.08
C LYS A 94 4.37 -10.59 -11.03
N VAL A 95 3.76 -9.41 -11.15
CA VAL A 95 3.80 -8.37 -10.13
C VAL A 95 2.75 -8.67 -9.07
N ILE A 96 3.16 -8.74 -7.81
CA ILE A 96 2.23 -8.87 -6.68
C ILE A 96 1.70 -7.48 -6.33
N VAL A 97 0.41 -7.26 -6.52
CA VAL A 97 -0.27 -6.00 -6.17
C VAL A 97 -1.01 -6.18 -4.86
N VAL A 98 -0.52 -5.55 -3.80
CA VAL A 98 -1.11 -5.61 -2.46
C VAL A 98 -2.22 -4.56 -2.34
N VAL A 99 -3.37 -4.98 -1.79
CA VAL A 99 -4.56 -4.14 -1.66
C VAL A 99 -5.14 -4.26 -0.25
N ASP A 100 -5.46 -3.12 0.36
CA ASP A 100 -6.27 -3.05 1.58
C ASP A 100 -7.49 -2.12 1.38
N ALA A 101 -8.13 -1.66 2.46
CA ALA A 101 -9.23 -0.70 2.38
C ALA A 101 -8.82 0.68 1.81
N GLN A 102 -7.68 1.24 2.23
CA GLN A 102 -7.27 2.65 2.03
C GLN A 102 -5.79 2.83 1.56
N GLY A 103 -5.09 1.76 1.22
CA GLY A 103 -3.66 1.67 0.92
C GLY A 103 -2.69 1.74 2.12
N GLN A 104 -3.18 1.78 3.37
CA GLN A 104 -2.38 2.15 4.55
C GLN A 104 -1.40 1.04 5.00
N HIS A 105 -1.88 -0.20 5.05
CA HIS A 105 -1.09 -1.35 5.53
C HIS A 105 -0.27 -1.98 4.41
N CYS A 106 -0.58 -1.67 3.15
CA CYS A 106 0.09 -2.23 1.99
C CYS A 106 1.59 -1.89 1.96
N GLY A 107 2.01 -0.74 2.50
CA GLY A 107 3.42 -0.32 2.49
C GLY A 107 4.34 -1.30 3.24
N THR A 108 3.95 -1.72 4.44
CA THR A 108 4.68 -2.70 5.24
C THR A 108 4.73 -4.06 4.57
N VAL A 109 3.58 -4.55 4.10
CA VAL A 109 3.49 -5.85 3.41
C VAL A 109 4.32 -5.87 2.13
N CYS A 110 4.28 -4.81 1.32
CA CYS A 110 5.13 -4.69 0.14
C CYS A 110 6.62 -4.73 0.52
N ARG A 111 7.02 -4.12 1.64
CA ARG A 111 8.43 -4.17 2.08
C ARG A 111 8.86 -5.59 2.41
N ASP A 112 8.04 -6.33 3.13
CA ASP A 112 8.35 -7.70 3.55
C ASP A 112 8.40 -8.64 2.34
N LEU A 113 7.43 -8.52 1.43
CA LEU A 113 7.44 -9.25 0.16
C LEU A 113 8.66 -8.86 -0.72
N LYS A 114 9.02 -7.59 -0.79
CA LYS A 114 10.21 -7.16 -1.53
C LYS A 114 11.49 -7.76 -0.95
N LYS A 115 11.62 -7.82 0.39
CA LYS A 115 12.74 -8.47 1.07
C LYS A 115 12.80 -9.98 0.77
N ALA A 116 11.65 -10.63 0.62
CA ALA A 116 11.57 -12.02 0.20
C ALA A 116 11.87 -12.23 -1.31
N GLY A 117 12.14 -11.16 -2.06
CA GLY A 117 12.55 -11.19 -3.46
C GLY A 117 11.39 -11.15 -4.46
N PHE A 118 10.21 -10.71 -4.04
CA PHE A 118 9.07 -10.54 -4.95
C PHE A 118 9.09 -9.18 -5.66
N ASN A 119 8.62 -9.15 -6.90
CA ASN A 119 8.26 -7.90 -7.57
C ASN A 119 6.88 -7.43 -7.08
N VAL A 120 6.83 -6.28 -6.40
CA VAL A 120 5.66 -5.85 -5.63
C VAL A 120 5.27 -4.42 -5.93
N ALA A 121 3.95 -4.20 -5.94
CA ALA A 121 3.32 -2.90 -5.99
C ALA A 121 2.15 -2.84 -5.00
N LYS A 122 1.67 -1.64 -4.70
CA LYS A 122 0.43 -1.43 -3.92
C LYS A 122 -0.57 -0.63 -4.73
N LEU A 123 -1.86 -0.91 -4.55
CA LEU A 123 -2.91 -0.06 -5.09
C LEU A 123 -3.03 1.21 -4.23
N GLY A 124 -2.78 2.37 -4.83
CA GLY A 124 -2.95 3.67 -4.18
C GLY A 124 -4.41 3.86 -3.72
N GLY A 125 -4.61 4.18 -2.44
CA GLY A 125 -5.94 4.37 -1.86
C GLY A 125 -6.79 3.10 -1.72
N GLY A 126 -6.23 1.92 -2.03
CA GLY A 126 -6.85 0.62 -1.79
C GLY A 126 -8.18 0.42 -2.53
N THR A 127 -9.03 -0.45 -1.98
CA THR A 127 -10.36 -0.74 -2.52
C THR A 127 -11.32 0.45 -2.46
N ALA A 128 -11.09 1.43 -1.59
CA ALA A 128 -11.87 2.67 -1.56
C ALA A 128 -11.70 3.47 -2.85
N THR A 129 -10.46 3.69 -3.30
CA THR A 129 -10.18 4.36 -4.59
C THR A 129 -10.67 3.52 -5.76
N TRP A 130 -10.46 2.20 -5.75
CA TRP A 130 -11.01 1.31 -6.78
C TRP A 130 -12.52 1.49 -6.98
N LYS A 131 -13.27 1.56 -5.88
CA LYS A 131 -14.71 1.80 -5.91
C LYS A 131 -15.06 3.22 -6.34
N ALA A 132 -14.29 4.22 -5.89
CA ALA A 132 -14.49 5.63 -6.28
C ALA A 132 -14.29 5.83 -7.79
N ASP A 133 -13.38 5.07 -8.40
CA ASP A 133 -13.13 5.08 -9.84
C ASP A 133 -14.20 4.30 -10.65
N GLY A 134 -15.27 3.82 -10.00
CA GLY A 134 -16.38 3.12 -10.65
C GLY A 134 -16.05 1.68 -11.08
N LEU A 135 -14.95 1.11 -10.61
CA LEU A 135 -14.52 -0.23 -11.02
C LEU A 135 -15.25 -1.33 -10.23
N PRO A 136 -15.54 -2.49 -10.87
CA PRO A 136 -16.36 -3.52 -10.26
C PRO A 136 -15.65 -4.23 -9.12
N LEU A 137 -16.43 -4.61 -8.10
CA LEU A 137 -16.03 -5.54 -7.05
C LEU A 137 -16.90 -6.79 -7.14
N VAL A 138 -16.27 -7.96 -7.07
CA VAL A 138 -16.93 -9.26 -7.05
C VAL A 138 -17.20 -9.65 -5.61
N LYS A 139 -18.37 -10.24 -5.36
CA LYS A 139 -18.70 -10.85 -4.07
C LYS A 139 -18.46 -12.35 -4.18
N LYS A 140 -17.89 -12.96 -3.13
CA LYS A 140 -17.74 -14.41 -3.10
C LYS A 140 -19.15 -15.02 -3.09
N LYS A 141 -19.54 -15.74 -4.15
CA LYS A 141 -20.80 -16.49 -4.14
C LYS A 141 -20.77 -17.43 -2.93
N ALA A 142 -21.80 -17.42 -2.11
CA ALA A 142 -22.00 -18.46 -1.11
C ALA A 142 -22.01 -19.80 -1.87
N LYS A 143 -21.15 -20.74 -1.47
CA LYS A 143 -21.28 -22.13 -1.94
C LYS A 143 -22.67 -22.58 -1.45
N ALA A 144 -23.59 -22.81 -2.39
CA ALA A 144 -24.86 -23.46 -2.12
C ALA A 144 -24.64 -24.91 -1.67
#